data_AF-A0A259PU36-F1
#
_entry.id   AF-A0A259PU36-F1
#
_cell.length_a   1.000
_cell.length_b   1.000
_cell.length_c   1.000
_cell.angle_alpha   90.00
_cell.angle_beta   90.00
_cell.angle_gamma   90.00
#
_symmetry.space_group_name_H-M   'P 1'
#
loop_
_entity.id
_entity.type
_entity.pdbx_description
1 polymer ?
#
loop_
_entity_poly.entity_id
_entity_poly.type
_entity_poly.pdbx_seq_one_letter_code
_entity_poly.pdbx_strand_id
1 'polypeptide(L)' 'MPAIRIDLFEGRSPEVKKQLIEAITQAVVDTLKCSPDAVDIIDRSATWWAIRGSSR' A
#
# COMPACT_ATOMS: atom_id res chain seq x y z
N MET A 1 10.12 -12.10 4.74
CA MET A 1 10.24 -10.69 4.36
C MET A 1 9.19 -10.40 3.30
N PRO A 2 7.93 -10.11 3.70
CA PRO A 2 6.88 -9.71 2.78
C PRO A 2 7.14 -8.32 2.17
N ALA A 3 7.08 -8.22 0.85
CA ALA A 3 7.09 -6.95 0.13
C ALA A 3 5.68 -6.64 -0.38
N ILE A 4 5.15 -5.49 0.01
CA ILE A 4 3.79 -5.07 -0.33
C ILE A 4 3.86 -3.83 -1.19
N ARG A 5 3.20 -3.92 -2.35
CA ARG A 5 3.07 -2.81 -3.26
C ARG A 5 1.66 -2.28 -3.21
N ILE A 6 1.53 -0.98 -3.02
CA ILE A 6 0.24 -0.30 -3.02
C ILE A 6 0.27 0.73 -4.15
N ASP A 7 -0.62 0.55 -5.12
CA ASP A 7 -0.85 1.53 -6.17
C ASP A 7 -2.09 2.36 -5.77
N LEU A 8 -1.89 3.67 -5.58
CA LEU A 8 -2.93 4.62 -5.21
C LEU A 8 -3.08 5.69 -6.29
N PHE A 9 -4.31 6.14 -6.51
CA PHE A 9 -4.54 7.37 -7.27
C PHE A 9 -4.12 8.59 -6.44
N GLU A 10 -3.77 9.68 -7.13
CA GLU A 10 -3.44 10.96 -6.50
C GLU A 10 -4.64 11.58 -5.77
N GLY A 11 -4.37 12.53 -4.87
CA GLY A 11 -5.40 13.30 -4.17
C GLY A 11 -5.70 12.87 -2.73
N ARG A 12 -4.92 11.94 -2.14
CA ARG A 12 -4.98 11.63 -0.70
C ARG A 12 -3.95 12.45 0.06
N SER A 13 -4.33 12.94 1.24
CA SER A 13 -3.42 13.68 2.11
C SER A 13 -2.31 12.78 2.67
N PRO A 14 -1.15 13.33 3.02
CA PRO A 14 -0.05 12.57 3.62
C PRO A 14 -0.47 11.83 4.91
N GLU A 15 -1.35 12.42 5.71
CA GLU A 15 -1.82 11.84 6.98
C GLU A 15 -2.63 10.56 6.74
N VAL A 16 -3.51 10.57 5.74
CA VAL A 16 -4.31 9.40 5.35
C VAL A 16 -3.40 8.30 4.80
N LYS A 17 -2.38 8.66 4.01
CA LYS A 17 -1.39 7.68 3.51
C LYS A 17 -0.62 7.03 4.65
N LYS A 18 -0.22 7.82 5.65
CA LYS A 18 0.47 7.29 6.85
C LYS A 18 -0.41 6.30 7.61
N GLN A 19 -1.67 6.64 7.86
CA GLN A 19 -2.62 5.75 8.52
C GLN A 19 -2.83 4.44 7.75
N LEU A 20 -2.88 4.51 6.41
CA LEU A 20 -3.00 3.33 5.56
C LEU A 20 -1.78 2.41 5.67
N ILE A 21 -0.57 2.98 5.65
CA ILE A 21 0.69 2.23 5.78
C ILE A 21 0.72 1.49 7.13
N GLU A 22 0.40 2.18 8.23
CA GLU A 22 0.37 1.59 9.57
C GLU A 22 -0.64 0.43 9.66
N ALA A 23 -1.85 0.63 9.15
CA ALA A 23 -2.91 -0.39 9.18
C ALA A 23 -2.53 -1.64 8.37
N ILE A 24 -1.91 -1.47 7.20
CA ILE A 24 -1.49 -2.60 6.36
C ILE A 24 -0.34 -3.36 7.01
N THR A 25 0.67 -2.66 7.53
CA THR A 25 1.78 -3.29 8.24
C THR A 25 1.27 -4.14 9.39
N GLN A 26 0.34 -3.60 10.20
CA GLN A 26 -0.24 -4.34 11.32
C GLN A 26 -1.01 -5.59 10.85
N ALA A 27 -1.85 -5.45 9.82
CA ALA A 27 -2.60 -6.59 9.27
C ALA A 27 -1.68 -7.73 8.79
N VAL A 28 -0.53 -7.37 8.21
CA VAL A 28 0.46 -8.33 7.69
C VAL A 28 1.21 -9.00 8.83
N VAL A 29 1.65 -8.23 9.83
CA VAL A 29 2.26 -8.74 11.05
C VAL A 29 1.33 -9.73 11.75
N ASP A 30 0.05 -9.37 11.91
CA ASP A 30 -0.93 -10.21 12.59
C ASP A 30 -1.21 -11.52 11.81
N THR A 31 -1.28 -11.43 10.49
CA THR A 31 -1.61 -12.58 9.63
C THR A 31 -0.42 -13.51 9.43
N LEU A 32 0.76 -12.95 9.14
CA LEU A 32 1.98 -13.71 8.81
C LEU A 32 2.86 -13.99 10.03
N LYS A 33 2.54 -13.41 11.19
CA LYS A 33 3.29 -13.55 12.46
C LYS A 33 4.76 -13.21 12.28
N CYS A 34 5.05 -12.14 11.54
CA CYS A 34 6.42 -11.66 11.28
C CYS A 34 6.70 -10.33 12.00
N SER A 35 7.98 -9.97 12.14
CA SER A 35 8.35 -8.64 12.67
C SER A 35 7.83 -7.53 11.74
N PRO A 36 7.42 -6.36 12.26
CA PRO A 36 7.15 -5.17 11.46
C PRO A 36 8.31 -4.79 10.53
N ASP A 37 9.56 -4.99 10.97
CA ASP A 37 10.76 -4.68 10.16
C ASP A 37 10.89 -5.55 8.90
N ALA A 38 10.13 -6.64 8.83
CA ALA A 38 10.13 -7.51 7.66
C ALA A 38 9.16 -7.06 6.56
N VAL A 39 8.38 -5.99 6.81
CA VAL A 39 7.32 -5.49 5.91
C VAL A 39 7.80 -4.25 5.19
N ASP A 40 8.04 -4.38 3.88
CA ASP A 40 8.36 -3.25 3.01
C ASP A 40 7.10 -2.77 2.28
N ILE A 41 6.77 -1.47 2.42
CA ILE A 41 5.64 -0.85 1.71
C ILE A 41 6.16 0.17 0.70
N ILE A 42 5.79 -0.03 -0.56
CA ILE A 42 6.12 0.87 -1.67
C ILE A 42 4.82 1.53 -2.17
N ASP A 43 4.66 2.81 -1.86
CA ASP A 43 3.59 3.66 -2.42
C ASP A 43 3.95 4.12 -3.84
N ARG A 44 3.08 3.83 -4.80
CA ARG A 44 3.12 4.45 -6.13
C ARG A 44 1.87 5.27 -6.36
N SER A 45 2.05 6.55 -6.70
CA SER A 45 0.99 7.34 -7.33
C SER A 45 0.85 6.96 -8.80
N ALA A 46 -0.30 6.41 -9.16
CA ALA A 46 -0.64 6.13 -10.55
C ALA A 46 -1.48 7.29 -11.12
N THR A 47 -0.93 8.00 -12.09
CA THR A 47 -1.66 9.03 -12.86
C THR A 47 -2.60 8.40 -13.90
N TRP A 48 -2.24 7.23 -14.43
CA TRP A 48 -3.00 6.50 -15.44
C TRP A 48 -3.20 5.06 -15.01
N TRP A 49 -4.44 4.58 -15.02
CA TRP A 49 -4.75 3.22 -14.61
C TRP A 49 -5.69 2.55 -15.60
N ALA A 50 -5.42 1.30 -16.01
CA ALA A 50 -6.28 0.58 -16.93
C ALA A 50 -6.71 -0.78 -16.35
N ILE A 51 -8.00 -1.06 -16.39
CA ILE A 51 -8.57 -2.36 -16.01
C ILE A 51 -9.41 -2.86 -17.19
N ARG A 52 -9.12 -4.08 -17.66
CA ARG A 52 -9.89 -4.76 -18.72
C ARG A 52 -10.06 -3.93 -20.01
N GLY A 53 -9.02 -3.19 -20.40
CA GLY A 53 -9.02 -2.37 -21.63
C GLY A 53 -9.64 -0.98 -21.48
N SER A 54 -10.15 -0.62 -20.29
CA SER A 54 -10.63 0.73 -20.00
C SER A 54 -9.64 1.45 -19.08
N SER A 55 -9.07 2.56 -19.56
CA SER A 55 -8.26 3.47 -18.73
C SER A 55 -9.13 4.50 -18.01
N ARG A 56 -8.80 4.77 -16.74
CA ARG A 56 -9.31 5.88 -15.94
C ARG A 56 -8.16 6.77 -15.49
#